data_AF-A0AAV7WXB2-F1
#
_entry.id   AF-A0AAV7WXB2-F1
#
_cell.length_a   1.000
_cell.length_b   1.000
_cell.length_c   1.000
_cell.angle_alpha   90.00
_cell.angle_beta   90.00
_cell.angle_gamma   90.00
#
_symmetry.space_group_name_H-M   'P 1'
#
loop_
_entity.id
_entity.type
_entity.pdbx_description
1 polymer ?
#
loop_
_entity_poly.entity_id
_entity_poly.type
_entity_poly.pdbx_seq_one_letter_code
_entity_poly.pdbx_strand_id
1 'polypeptide(L)' 'MELAHRYYNVRFCTIDINEVHDLELCNFITGTPTFYFYRNEQKRELVQALMRKGELKFDKGKRNCLILCFTA' A
#
# COMPACT_ATOMS: atom_id res chain seq x y z
N MET A 1 10.78 10.95 -0.42
CA MET A 1 10.13 11.38 -1.69
C MET A 1 11.03 11.25 -2.93
N GLU A 2 12.30 10.87 -2.81
CA GLU A 2 13.23 10.75 -3.96
C GLU A 2 12.94 9.54 -4.88
N LEU A 3 12.53 8.41 -4.30
CA LEU A 3 12.25 7.16 -5.03
C LEU A 3 11.02 7.25 -5.94
N ALA A 4 9.99 8.00 -5.54
CA ALA A 4 8.77 8.19 -6.35
C ALA A 4 9.07 8.92 -7.67
N HIS A 5 10.02 9.86 -7.65
CA HIS A 5 10.45 10.58 -8.86
C HIS A 5 11.31 9.70 -9.78
N ARG A 6 12.06 8.75 -9.22
CA ARG A 6 12.92 7.83 -9.98
C ARG A 6 12.15 6.66 -10.61
N TYR A 7 11.08 6.20 -9.95
CA TYR A 7 10.31 5.03 -10.36
C TYR A 7 8.86 5.40 -10.66
N TYR A 8 8.63 6.00 -11.83
CA TYR A 8 7.32 6.49 -12.27
C TYR A 8 6.23 5.40 -12.41
N ASN A 9 6.63 4.13 -12.46
CA ASN A 9 5.75 2.96 -12.53
C ASN A 9 5.49 2.32 -11.15
N VAL A 10 6.03 2.90 -10.08
CA VAL A 10 5.86 2.43 -8.70
C VAL A 10 5.06 3.47 -7.93
N ARG A 11 3.95 3.06 -7.33
CA ARG A 11 3.23 3.85 -6.34
C ARG A 11 3.78 3.53 -4.95
N PHE A 12 4.15 4.57 -4.22
CA PHE A 12 4.53 4.48 -2.82
C PHE A 12 3.35 4.98 -1.99
N CYS A 13 2.91 4.20 -1.02
CA CYS A 13 1.84 4.56 -0.10
C CYS A 13 2.37 4.35 1.32
N THR A 14 2.29 5.38 2.14
CA THR A 14 2.63 5.33 3.56
C THR A 14 1.33 5.36 4.33
N ILE A 15 1.21 4.47 5.30
CA ILE A 15 0.02 4.30 6.11
C ILE A 15 0.46 4.44 7.57
N ASP A 16 -0.08 5.43 8.27
CA ASP A 16 0.08 5.57 9.71
C ASP A 16 -0.92 4.63 10.41
N ILE A 17 -0.40 3.66 11.16
CA ILE A 17 -1.25 2.66 11.82
C ILE A 17 -2.05 3.23 12.98
N ASN A 18 -1.63 4.35 13.57
CA ASN A 18 -2.35 4.98 14.67
C ASN A 18 -3.60 5.72 14.16
N GLU A 19 -3.56 6.19 12.92
CA GLU A 19 -4.70 6.82 12.24
C GLU A 19 -5.64 5.78 11.60
N VAL A 20 -5.19 4.53 11.45
CA VAL A 20 -6.01 3.44 10.93
C VAL A 20 -6.84 2.82 12.07
N HIS A 21 -8.13 3.17 12.09
CA HIS A 21 -9.10 2.55 13.01
C HIS A 21 -9.68 1.23 12.51
N ASP A 22 -9.07 0.61 11.49
CA ASP A 22 -9.56 -0.63 10.89
C ASP A 22 -8.81 -1.86 11.41
N LEU A 23 -9.50 -2.65 12.21
CA LEU A 23 -9.00 -3.90 12.77
C LEU A 23 -8.60 -4.91 11.68
N GLU A 24 -9.26 -4.93 10.52
CA GLU A 24 -8.87 -5.83 9.43
C GLU A 24 -7.50 -5.45 8.85
N LEU A 25 -7.21 -4.16 8.69
CA LEU A 25 -5.90 -3.68 8.23
C LEU A 25 -4.82 -3.95 9.28
N CYS A 26 -5.13 -3.76 10.56
CA CYS A 26 -4.21 -4.02 11.67
C CYS A 26 -3.79 -5.50 11.75
N ASN A 27 -4.67 -6.45 11.37
CA ASN A 27 -4.34 -7.88 11.37
C ASN A 27 -3.26 -8.26 10.35
N PHE A 28 -3.03 -7.43 9.32
CA PHE A 28 -1.95 -7.64 8.35
C PHE A 28 -0.62 -7.00 8.80
N ILE A 29 -0.57 -6.35 9.97
CA ILE A 29 0.59 -5.59 10.41
C ILE A 29 1.13 -6.24 11.69
N THR A 30 2.27 -6.90 11.58
CA THR A 30 2.92 -7.58 12.72
C THR A 30 3.92 -6.69 13.46
N GLY A 31 4.25 -5.50 12.92
CA GLY A 31 5.14 -4.52 13.51
C GLY A 31 5.33 -3.30 12.61
N THR A 32 6.01 -2.27 13.11
CA THR A 32 6.38 -1.06 12.34
C THR A 32 7.88 -0.75 12.50
N PRO A 33 8.58 -0.31 11.42
CA PRO A 33 8.08 -0.15 10.07
C PRO A 33 7.95 -1.49 9.32
N THR A 34 6.86 -1.67 8.58
CA THR A 34 6.69 -2.85 7.70
C THR A 34 6.49 -2.43 6.25
N PHE A 35 7.22 -3.09 5.34
CA PHE A 35 7.14 -2.83 3.90
C PHE A 35 6.52 -4.00 3.15
N TYR A 36 5.49 -3.71 2.36
CA TYR A 36 4.91 -4.70 1.45
C TYR A 36 5.07 -4.28 0.00
N PHE A 37 5.56 -5.22 -0.81
CA PHE A 37 5.80 -5.03 -2.24
C PHE A 37 4.79 -5.84 -3.04
N TYR A 38 4.02 -5.17 -3.88
CA TYR A 38 3.08 -5.82 -4.79
C TYR A 38 3.43 -5.47 -6.23
N ARG A 39 3.53 -6.49 -7.06
CA ARG A 39 3.59 -6.36 -8.51
C ARG A 39 2.20 -6.67 -9.06
N ASN A 40 1.80 -5.99 -10.14
CA ASN A 40 0.52 -6.19 -10.83
C ASN A 40 0.07 -7.67 -10.82
N GLU A 41 -1.24 -7.87 -10.62
CA GLU A 41 -1.97 -9.17 -10.53
C GLU A 41 -1.91 -9.90 -9.18
N GLN A 42 -0.96 -9.61 -8.30
CA GLN A 42 -1.00 -10.12 -6.92
C GLN A 42 -1.88 -9.25 -6.02
N LYS A 43 -3.20 -9.25 -6.29
CA LYS A 43 -4.18 -8.62 -5.39
C LYS A 43 -4.31 -9.46 -4.12
N ARG A 44 -3.45 -9.21 -3.12
CA ARG A 44 -3.68 -9.73 -1.77
C ARG A 44 -4.82 -8.99 -1.09
N GLU A 45 -5.44 -9.64 -0.12
CA GLU A 45 -6.58 -9.12 0.65
C GLU A 45 -6.34 -7.70 1.17
N LEU A 46 -5.13 -7.42 1.67
CA LEU A 46 -4.71 -6.09 2.12
C LEU A 46 -4.86 -5.01 1.02
N VAL A 47 -4.38 -5.27 -0.19
CA VAL A 47 -4.48 -4.32 -1.32
C VAL A 47 -5.95 -4.11 -1.71
N GLN A 48 -6.77 -5.16 -1.66
CA GLN A 48 -8.20 -5.06 -1.94
C GLN A 48 -8.94 -4.26 -0.87
N ALA A 49 -8.61 -4.47 0.41
CA ALA A 49 -9.16 -3.70 1.53
C ALA A 49 -8.84 -2.20 1.37
N LEU A 50 -7.58 -1.86 1.08
CA LEU A 50 -7.15 -0.48 0.84
C LEU A 50 -7.82 0.15 -0.39
N MET A 51 -8.01 -0.62 -1.47
CA MET A 51 -8.76 -0.15 -2.64
C MET A 51 -10.23 0.14 -2.32
N ARG A 52 -10.92 -0.75 -1.58
CA ARG A 52 -12.34 -0.58 -1.21
C ARG A 52 -12.57 0.67 -0.37
N LYS A 53 -11.60 1.01 0.48
CA LYS A 53 -11.65 2.21 1.33
C LYS A 53 -11.29 3.50 0.61
N GLY A 54 -10.78 3.42 -0.62
CA GLY A 54 -10.36 4.58 -1.39
C GLY A 54 -8.98 5.12 -1.03
N GLU A 55 -8.30 4.52 -0.05
CA GLU A 55 -6.91 4.79 0.35
C GLU A 55 -5.92 4.49 -0.78
N LEU A 56 -6.32 3.62 -1.71
CA LEU A 56 -5.49 3.22 -2.84
C LEU A 56 -6.26 3.25 -4.16
N LYS A 57 -5.73 3.99 -5.14
CA LYS A 57 -6.25 4.06 -6.50
C LYS A 57 -5.18 3.63 -7.50
N PHE A 58 -5.52 2.65 -8.33
CA PHE A 58 -4.67 2.21 -9.44
C PHE A 58 -5.19 2.75 -10.76
N ASP A 59 -4.29 3.24 -11.60
CA ASP A 59 -4.63 3.63 -12.96
C ASP A 59 -4.79 2.38 -13.82
N LYS A 60 -5.97 2.21 -14.41
CA LYS A 60 -6.21 1.15 -15.40
C LYS A 60 -5.26 1.36 -16.59
N GLY A 61 -4.57 0.29 -17.00
CA GLY A 61 -3.66 0.31 -18.15
C GLY A 61 -2.18 0.57 -17.83
N LYS A 62 -1.81 0.87 -16.58
CA LYS A 62 -0.40 0.99 -16.17
C LYS A 62 0.09 -0.26 -15.44
N ARG A 63 1.34 -0.67 -15.69
CA ARG A 63 2.03 -1.65 -14.83
C ARG A 63 2.38 -0.95 -13.52
N ASN A 64 1.56 -1.16 -12.51
CA ASN A 64 1.75 -0.53 -11.21
C ASN A 64 2.46 -1.53 -10.29
N CYS A 65 3.58 -1.12 -9.72
CA CYS A 65 4.09 -1.75 -8.51
C CYS A 65 3.64 -0.90 -7.32
N LEU A 66 3.25 -1.52 -6.22
CA LEU A 66 2.87 -0.82 -4.99
C LEU A 66 3.86 -1.17 -3.89
N ILE A 67 4.35 -0.15 -3.20
CA ILE A 67 5.10 -0.30 -1.96
C ILE A 67 4.26 0.34 -0.85
N LEU A 68 3.77 -0.48 0.08
CA LEU A 68 3.13 -0.02 1.31
C LEU A 68 4.18 0.09 2.40
N CYS A 69 4.20 1.19 3.12
CA CYS A 69 5.01 1.40 4.31
C CYS A 69 4.09 1.68 5.49
N PHE A 70 4.04 0.77 6.47
CA PHE A 70 3.29 0.97 7.71
C PHE A 70 4.21 1.56 8.76
N THR A 71 3.83 2.70 9.34
CA THR A 71 4.57 3.41 10.38
C THR A 71 3.69 3.66 11.59
N ALA A 72 4.30 3.76 12.77
CA ALA A 72 3.65 4.15 14.02
C ALA A 72 4.16 5.52 14.47
#